data_AF-A0AB34FST7-F1
#
_entry.id   AF-A0AB34FST7-F1
#
_cell.length_a   1.000
_cell.length_b   1.000
_cell.length_c   1.000
_cell.angle_alpha   90.00
_cell.angle_beta   90.00
_cell.angle_gamma   90.00
#
_symmetry.space_group_name_H-M   'P 1'
#
loop_
_entity.id
_entity.type
_entity.pdbx_description
1 polymer ?
#
loop_
_entity_poly.entity_id
_entity_poly.type
_entity_poly.pdbx_seq_one_letter_code
_entity_poly.pdbx_strand_id
1 'polypeptide(L)'
;MGPLAHRGSREDEQMCMRQLTHLLENMRPRDARGKADRTRNLCLDCCKYRPTRRGYWAAQLARTDTSGWGRSEGELWQSAVKWFAAGIKVQCPACRLAEHMAEELETVRARR
;
A
#
# COMPACT_ATOMS: atom_id res chain seq x y z
N MET A 1 -17.13 18.99 -46.81
CA MET A 1 -16.52 18.30 -45.66
C MET A 1 -16.01 19.34 -44.70
N GLY A 2 -16.76 19.65 -43.64
CA GLY A 2 -16.34 20.61 -42.62
C GLY A 2 -15.58 19.88 -41.50
N PRO A 3 -14.55 20.48 -40.89
CA PRO A 3 -13.85 19.86 -39.78
C PRO A 3 -14.79 19.80 -38.56
N LEU A 4 -15.01 18.59 -38.04
CA LEU A 4 -15.67 18.36 -36.75
C LEU A 4 -14.75 18.91 -35.65
N ALA A 5 -14.96 20.17 -35.28
CA ALA A 5 -14.32 20.77 -34.12
C ALA A 5 -14.88 20.10 -32.86
N HIS A 6 -14.19 19.08 -32.35
CA HIS A 6 -14.39 18.59 -30.99
C HIS A 6 -14.03 19.71 -30.00
N ARG A 7 -14.99 20.55 -29.64
CA ARG A 7 -14.93 21.32 -28.39
C ARG A 7 -15.20 20.35 -27.24
N GLY A 8 -14.17 19.63 -26.81
CA GLY A 8 -14.19 19.11 -25.44
C GLY A 8 -14.36 20.29 -24.49
N SER A 9 -15.35 20.24 -23.60
CA SER A 9 -15.47 21.27 -22.56
C SER A 9 -14.18 21.28 -21.74
N ARG A 10 -13.72 22.46 -21.29
CA ARG A 10 -12.63 22.56 -20.30
C ARG A 10 -12.87 21.69 -19.07
N GLU A 11 -14.13 21.36 -18.78
CA GLU A 11 -14.55 20.47 -17.70
C GLU A 11 -14.29 18.99 -18.03
N ASP A 12 -14.48 18.58 -19.28
CA ASP A 12 -14.17 17.22 -19.77
C ASP A 12 -12.67 16.96 -19.73
N GLU A 13 -11.86 17.96 -20.13
CA GLU A 13 -10.40 17.89 -20.03
C GLU A 13 -9.94 17.78 -18.57
N GLN A 14 -10.54 18.56 -17.64
CA GLN A 14 -10.22 18.46 -16.21
C GLN A 14 -10.67 17.13 -15.59
N MET A 15 -11.79 16.57 -16.02
CA MET A 15 -12.25 15.26 -15.56
C MET A 15 -11.34 14.14 -16.05
N CYS A 16 -10.95 14.18 -17.33
CA CYS A 16 -9.98 13.24 -17.92
C CYS A 16 -8.63 13.29 -17.18
N MET A 17 -8.10 14.48 -16.91
CA MET A 17 -6.83 14.63 -16.19
C MET A 17 -6.91 14.12 -14.74
N ARG A 18 -8.05 14.28 -14.06
CA ARG A 18 -8.27 13.70 -12.73
C ARG A 18 -8.30 12.18 -12.76
N GLN A 19 -9.00 11.58 -13.72
CA GLN A 19 -9.03 10.13 -13.90
C GLN A 19 -7.66 9.57 -14.28
N LEU A 20 -6.94 10.25 -15.16
CA LEU A 20 -5.59 9.87 -15.56
C LEU A 20 -4.62 9.94 -14.37
N THR A 21 -4.69 11.00 -13.57
CA THR A 21 -3.87 11.14 -12.35
C THR A 21 -4.14 9.98 -11.39
N HIS A 22 -5.42 9.66 -11.15
CA HIS A 22 -5.82 8.52 -10.32
C HIS A 22 -5.32 7.17 -10.86
N LEU A 23 -5.39 6.95 -12.18
CA LEU A 23 -4.85 5.74 -12.81
C LEU A 23 -3.33 5.66 -12.72
N LEU A 24 -2.64 6.80 -12.86
CA LEU A 24 -1.18 6.88 -12.74
C LEU A 24 -0.69 6.63 -11.30
N GLU A 25 -1.48 6.98 -10.28
CA GLU A 25 -1.18 6.64 -8.88
C GLU A 25 -1.22 5.11 -8.63
N ASN A 26 -2.01 4.38 -9.41
CA ASN A 26 -2.11 2.92 -9.35
C ASN A 26 -1.03 2.21 -10.18
N MET A 27 -0.26 2.95 -10.98
CA MET A 27 0.83 2.41 -11.78
C MET A 27 2.08 2.20 -10.93
N ARG A 28 2.82 1.13 -11.23
CA ARG A 28 4.08 0.84 -10.53
C ARG A 28 5.04 2.03 -10.66
N PRO A 29 5.54 2.59 -9.53
CA PRO A 29 6.50 3.68 -9.55
C PRO A 29 7.68 3.33 -10.45
N ARG A 30 8.18 4.33 -11.19
CA ARG A 30 9.36 4.20 -12.04
C ARG A 30 10.56 4.83 -11.35
N ASP A 31 11.75 4.27 -11.57
CA ASP A 31 12.99 4.88 -11.16
C ASP A 31 13.38 6.05 -12.09
N ALA A 32 14.45 6.78 -11.74
CA ALA A 32 14.95 7.90 -12.54
C ALA A 32 15.37 7.51 -13.98
N ARG A 33 15.44 6.21 -14.30
CA ARG A 33 15.78 5.67 -15.62
C ARG A 33 14.54 5.16 -16.36
N GLY A 34 13.33 5.40 -15.84
CA GLY A 34 12.06 4.94 -16.42
C GLY A 34 11.78 3.45 -16.24
N LYS A 35 12.61 2.71 -15.50
CA LYS A 35 12.38 1.28 -15.22
C LYS A 35 11.46 1.13 -14.01
N ALA A 36 10.75 0.01 -13.94
CA ALA A 36 9.91 -0.30 -12.78
C ALA A 36 10.75 -0.31 -11.49
N ASP A 37 10.34 0.48 -10.50
CA ASP A 37 11.01 0.55 -9.21
C ASP A 37 10.85 -0.79 -8.49
N ARG A 38 11.98 -1.47 -8.29
CA ARG A 38 12.07 -2.74 -7.58
C ARG A 38 12.16 -2.57 -6.06
N THR A 39 12.37 -1.34 -5.59
CA THR A 39 12.40 -1.00 -4.16
C THR A 39 11.01 -0.80 -3.58
N ARG A 40 9.96 -0.96 -4.39
CA ARG A 40 8.57 -0.89 -3.98
C ARG A 40 7.81 -2.12 -4.43
N ASN A 41 6.92 -2.60 -3.56
CA ASN A 41 5.99 -3.69 -3.83
C ASN A 41 4.55 -3.23 -3.56
N LEU A 42 3.58 -3.80 -4.24
CA LEU A 42 2.17 -3.46 -4.09
C LEU A 42 1.57 -4.23 -2.91
N CYS A 43 0.96 -3.52 -1.96
CA CYS A 43 0.09 -4.14 -0.95
C CYS A 43 -1.30 -4.40 -1.56
N LEU A 44 -1.85 -5.60 -1.34
CA LEU A 44 -3.16 -5.98 -1.88
C LEU A 44 -4.34 -5.35 -1.13
N ASP A 45 -4.22 -5.08 0.18
CA ASP A 45 -5.37 -4.55 0.94
C ASP A 45 -5.48 -3.04 0.81
N CYS A 46 -4.36 -2.31 0.96
CA CYS A 46 -4.38 -0.86 0.86
C CYS A 46 -4.11 -0.34 -0.56
N CYS A 47 -3.91 -1.23 -1.54
CA CYS A 47 -3.65 -0.90 -2.95
C CYS A 47 -2.51 0.13 -3.15
N LYS A 48 -1.54 0.18 -2.24
CA LYS A 48 -0.44 1.16 -2.26
C LYS A 48 0.91 0.47 -2.50
N TYR A 49 1.73 1.08 -3.35
CA TYR A 49 3.14 0.71 -3.47
C TYR A 49 3.91 1.16 -2.23
N ARG A 50 4.44 0.19 -1.46
CA ARG A 50 5.21 0.44 -0.24
C ARG A 50 6.66 0.03 -0.42
N PRO A 51 7.61 0.66 0.31
CA PRO A 51 9.01 0.27 0.26
C PRO A 51 9.23 -1.21 0.66
N THR A 52 10.08 -1.92 -0.07
CA THR A 52 10.54 -3.27 0.29
C THR A 52 11.75 -3.25 1.24
N ARG A 53 12.36 -2.08 1.43
CA ARG A 53 13.53 -1.92 2.30
C ARG A 53 13.16 -2.17 3.76
N ARG A 54 13.82 -3.13 4.40
CA ARG A 54 13.61 -3.44 5.83
C ARG A 54 13.82 -2.25 6.75
N GLY A 55 14.79 -1.38 6.45
CA GLY A 55 15.05 -0.17 7.25
C GLY A 55 13.88 0.82 7.29
N TYR A 56 13.06 0.90 6.22
CA TYR A 56 11.84 1.71 6.24
C TYR A 56 10.86 1.17 7.29
N TRP A 57 10.67 -0.15 7.33
CA TRP A 57 9.76 -0.79 8.29
C TRP A 57 10.29 -0.78 9.72
N ALA A 58 11.62 -0.83 9.91
CA ALA A 58 12.21 -0.62 11.24
C ALA A 58 11.93 0.80 11.75
N ALA A 59 12.09 1.81 10.91
CA ALA A 59 11.75 3.20 11.25
C ALA A 59 10.24 3.39 11.49
N GLN A 60 9.40 2.66 10.74
CA GLN A 60 7.95 2.68 10.93
C GLN A 60 7.56 2.05 12.27
N LEU A 61 8.15 0.89 12.61
CA LEU A 61 7.93 0.21 13.89
C LEU A 61 8.31 1.10 15.08
N ALA A 62 9.43 1.82 14.98
CA ALA A 62 9.87 2.75 16.02
C ALA A 62 8.87 3.91 16.28
N ARG A 63 7.96 4.17 15.35
CA ARG A 63 6.89 5.19 15.47
C ARG A 63 5.53 4.57 15.81
N THR A 64 5.41 3.25 15.79
CA THR A 64 4.19 2.54 16.14
C THR A 64 4.14 2.35 17.64
N ASP A 65 2.98 2.61 18.25
CA ASP A 65 2.76 2.24 19.65
C ASP A 65 2.73 0.71 19.77
N THR A 66 3.73 0.18 20.47
CA THR A 66 3.94 -1.26 20.69
C THR A 66 3.75 -1.64 22.15
N SER A 67 3.28 -0.71 22.99
CA SER A 67 3.12 -0.91 24.44
C SER A 67 2.20 -2.08 24.81
N GLY A 68 1.23 -2.39 23.94
CA GLY A 68 0.31 -3.52 24.09
C GLY A 68 0.70 -4.79 23.34
N TRP A 69 1.86 -4.83 22.67
CA TRP A 69 2.22 -5.98 21.84
C TRP A 69 2.72 -7.15 22.69
N GLY A 70 2.12 -8.31 22.47
CA GLY A 70 2.70 -9.58 22.86
C GLY A 70 3.83 -10.03 21.92
N ARG A 71 4.37 -11.23 22.22
CA ARG A 71 5.40 -11.88 21.40
C ARG A 71 4.89 -12.20 19.99
N SER A 72 3.62 -12.58 19.87
CA SER A 72 2.94 -12.89 18.61
C SER A 72 2.98 -11.75 17.62
N GLU A 73 2.73 -10.52 18.06
CA GLU A 73 2.65 -9.32 17.24
C GLU A 73 4.03 -8.90 16.76
N GLY A 74 5.05 -9.04 17.61
CA GLY A 74 6.44 -8.87 17.21
C GLY A 74 6.86 -9.86 16.12
N GLU A 75 6.55 -11.15 16.30
CA GLU A 75 6.85 -12.20 15.31
C GLU A 75 6.07 -12.01 14.01
N LEU A 76 4.79 -11.60 14.10
CA LEU A 76 3.94 -11.26 12.97
C LEU A 76 4.52 -10.07 12.17
N TRP A 77 4.93 -9.01 12.86
CA TRP A 77 5.54 -7.86 12.20
C TRP A 77 6.81 -8.24 11.45
N GLN A 78 7.72 -8.97 12.10
CA GLN A 78 9.00 -9.37 11.50
C GLN A 78 8.80 -10.32 10.30
N SER A 79 7.87 -11.27 10.41
CA SER A 79 7.52 -12.17 9.29
C SER A 79 6.90 -11.42 8.12
N ALA A 80 5.97 -10.49 8.39
CA ALA A 80 5.37 -9.65 7.37
C ALA A 80 6.41 -8.77 6.66
N VAL A 81 7.36 -8.17 7.40
CA VAL A 81 8.47 -7.41 6.80
C VAL A 81 9.34 -8.30 5.92
N LYS A 82 9.68 -9.52 6.39
CA LYS A 82 10.50 -10.48 5.64
C LYS A 82 9.84 -10.86 4.31
N TRP A 83 8.57 -11.21 4.33
CA TRP A 83 7.83 -11.63 3.14
C TRP A 83 7.57 -10.48 2.17
N PHE A 84 7.20 -9.30 2.69
CA PHE A 84 6.97 -8.12 1.86
C PHE A 84 8.24 -7.65 1.16
N ALA A 85 9.38 -7.68 1.88
CA ALA A 85 10.69 -7.37 1.33
C ALA A 85 11.14 -8.37 0.24
N ALA A 86 10.73 -9.63 0.35
CA ALA A 86 11.02 -10.67 -0.64
C ALA A 86 10.15 -10.58 -1.91
N GLY A 87 9.17 -9.66 -1.95
CA GLY A 87 8.27 -9.54 -3.09
C GLY A 87 7.20 -10.64 -3.17
N ILE A 88 7.08 -11.47 -2.14
CA ILE A 88 6.04 -12.49 -2.05
C ILE A 88 4.70 -11.76 -1.82
N LYS A 89 3.64 -12.15 -2.54
CA LYS A 89 2.31 -11.50 -2.51
C LYS A 89 1.71 -11.60 -1.10
N VAL A 90 2.07 -10.66 -0.24
CA VAL A 90 1.52 -10.50 1.10
C VAL A 90 1.24 -9.03 1.33
N GLN A 91 0.23 -8.80 2.15
CA GLN A 91 -0.11 -7.51 2.70
C GLN A 91 1.15 -6.80 3.24
N CYS A 92 1.20 -5.48 3.18
CA CYS A 92 2.28 -4.75 3.83
C CYS A 92 2.22 -4.97 5.36
N PRO A 93 3.35 -4.84 6.08
CA PRO A 93 3.41 -5.09 7.53
C PRO A 93 2.32 -4.38 8.34
N ALA A 94 1.99 -3.13 7.98
CA ALA A 94 0.94 -2.38 8.64
C ALA A 94 -0.47 -2.96 8.41
N CYS A 95 -0.79 -3.40 7.19
CA CYS A 95 -2.08 -4.03 6.88
C CYS A 95 -2.19 -5.39 7.57
N ARG A 96 -1.11 -6.18 7.55
CA ARG A 96 -1.09 -7.49 8.21
C ARG A 96 -1.30 -7.40 9.71
N LEU A 97 -0.68 -6.41 10.34
CA LEU A 97 -0.89 -6.14 11.76
C LEU A 97 -2.33 -5.68 12.04
N ALA A 98 -2.86 -4.76 11.23
CA ALA A 98 -4.22 -4.25 11.43
C ALA A 98 -5.28 -5.36 11.31
N GLU A 99 -5.12 -6.28 10.35
CA GLU A 99 -5.97 -7.46 10.21
C GLU A 99 -5.91 -8.35 11.47
N HIS A 100 -4.70 -8.68 11.95
CA HIS A 100 -4.54 -9.48 13.15
C HIS A 100 -5.20 -8.85 14.40
N MET A 101 -5.03 -7.53 14.59
CA MET A 101 -5.66 -6.83 15.72
C MET A 101 -7.20 -6.83 15.61
N ALA A 102 -7.75 -6.78 14.39
CA ALA A 102 -9.19 -6.88 14.17
C ALA A 102 -9.70 -8.29 14.48
N GLU A 103 -9.00 -9.34 14.05
CA GLU A 103 -9.31 -10.74 14.35
C GLU A 103 -9.30 -11.00 15.87
N GLU A 104 -8.26 -10.54 16.58
CA GLU A 104 -8.18 -10.66 18.04
C GLU A 104 -9.35 -9.95 18.74
N LEU A 105 -9.73 -8.75 18.28
CA LEU A 105 -10.87 -8.04 18.84
C LEU A 105 -12.20 -8.79 18.61
N GLU A 106 -12.40 -9.36 17.42
CA GLU A 106 -13.58 -10.16 17.10
C GLU A 106 -13.66 -11.43 17.94
N THR A 107 -12.54 -12.15 18.12
CA THR A 107 -12.52 -13.35 18.97
C THR A 107 -12.80 -13.05 20.43
N VAL A 108 -12.30 -11.93 20.97
CA VAL A 108 -12.62 -11.48 22.33
C VAL A 108 -14.10 -11.12 22.46
N ARG A 109 -14.69 -10.46 21.45
CA ARG A 109 -16.13 -10.14 21.42
C ARG A 109 -17.00 -11.39 21.36
N ALA A 110 -16.62 -12.38 20.56
CA ALA A 110 -17.36 -13.63 20.43
C ALA A 110 -17.35 -14.50 21.70
N ARG A 111 -16.40 -14.25 22.63
CA ARG A 111 -16.27 -14.95 23.91
C ARG A 111 -16.98 -14.24 25.07
N ARG A 112 -17.57 -13.08 24.85
CA ARG A 112 -18.37 -12.32 25.83
C ARG A 112 -19.85 -12.53 25.59
#